data_AF-A0A0D0CFG2-F1
#
_entry.id   AF-A0A0D0CFG2-F1
#
_cell.length_a   1.000
_cell.length_b   1.000
_cell.length_c   1.000
_cell.angle_alpha   90.00
_cell.angle_beta   90.00
_cell.angle_gamma   90.00
#
_symmetry.space_group_name_H-M   'P 1'
#
loop_
_entity.id
_entity.type
_entity.pdbx_description
1 polymer ?
#
loop_
_entity_poly.entity_id
_entity_poly.type
_entity_poly.pdbx_seq_one_letter_code
_entity_poly.pdbx_strand_id
1 'polypeptide(L)' 'YVRWVKKLDLRMKCERRYICLLINDFSGHKILYEPSNIDLEFFEPNMTALIQPCDAGIICCVKAHYHLTKTIIGQ' A
#
# COMPACT_ATOMS: atom_id res chain seq x y z
N TYR A 1 -9.75 -2.69 5.49
CA TYR A 1 -9.36 -2.48 4.08
C TYR A 1 -10.51 -1.93 3.23
N VAL A 2 -11.62 -2.67 3.00
CA VAL A 2 -12.79 -2.21 2.20
C VAL A 2 -13.27 -0.79 2.52
N ARG A 3 -13.50 -0.47 3.81
CA ARG A 3 -13.97 0.86 4.23
C ARG A 3 -13.03 1.99 3.81
N TRP A 4 -11.72 1.72 3.84
CA TRP A 4 -10.70 2.68 3.44
C TRP A 4 -10.73 2.89 1.93
N VAL A 5 -10.81 1.82 1.13
CA VAL A 5 -10.94 1.89 -0.34
C VAL A 5 -12.19 2.68 -0.74
N LYS A 6 -13.34 2.41 -0.11
CA LYS A 6 -14.58 3.17 -0.35
C LYS A 6 -14.43 4.66 -0.07
N LYS A 7 -13.77 5.02 1.03
CA LYS A 7 -13.52 6.43 1.37
C LYS A 7 -12.59 7.09 0.35
N LEU A 8 -11.58 6.37 -0.12
CA LEU A 8 -10.67 6.87 -1.15
C LEU A 8 -11.39 7.04 -2.49
N ASP A 9 -12.22 6.07 -2.91
CA ASP A 9 -12.98 6.14 -4.17
C ASP A 9 -13.90 7.36 -4.20
N LEU A 10 -14.68 7.56 -3.13
CA LEU A 10 -15.54 8.72 -2.99
C LEU A 10 -14.75 10.04 -3.04
N ARG A 11 -13.57 10.09 -2.43
CA ARG A 11 -12.70 11.26 -2.51
C ARG A 11 -12.22 11.50 -3.94
N MET A 12 -11.74 10.48 -4.63
CA MET A 12 -11.29 10.61 -6.03
C MET A 12 -12.42 11.03 -6.95
N LYS A 13 -13.63 10.51 -6.72
CA LYS A 13 -14.86 10.93 -7.41
C LYS A 13 -15.18 12.41 -7.19
N CYS A 14 -15.17 12.88 -5.93
CA CYS A 14 -15.40 14.29 -5.60
C CYS A 14 -14.35 15.21 -6.24
N GLU A 15 -13.10 14.76 -6.31
CA GLU A 15 -12.00 15.49 -6.93
C GLU A 15 -11.90 15.27 -8.46
N ARG A 16 -12.82 14.50 -9.05
CA ARG A 16 -12.86 14.14 -10.49
C ARG A 16 -11.56 13.52 -11.00
N ARG A 17 -10.92 12.69 -10.16
CA ARG A 17 -9.69 11.97 -10.49
C ARG A 17 -9.98 10.49 -10.72
N TYR A 18 -9.23 9.90 -11.64
CA TYR A 18 -9.15 8.45 -11.85
C TYR A 18 -7.73 8.02 -11.52
N ILE A 19 -7.60 7.01 -10.67
CA ILE A 19 -6.29 6.53 -10.22
C ILE A 19 -6.19 5.01 -10.37
N CYS A 20 -4.99 4.52 -10.61
CA CYS A 20 -4.63 3.12 -10.43
C CYS A 20 -4.02 2.94 -9.03
N LEU A 21 -4.59 2.05 -8.23
CA LEU A 21 -4.12 1.72 -6.90
C LEU A 21 -3.45 0.34 -6.95
N LEU A 22 -2.13 0.35 -6.86
CA LEU A 22 -1.27 -0.83 -6.87
C LEU A 22 -1.16 -1.43 -5.46
N ILE A 23 -1.47 -2.72 -5.32
CA ILE A 23 -1.60 -3.39 -4.01
C ILE A 23 -0.91 -4.75 -4.07
N ASN A 24 -0.33 -5.17 -2.95
CA ASN A 24 0.24 -6.51 -2.88
C ASN A 24 -0.87 -7.59 -2.87
N ASP A 25 -0.57 -8.80 -3.35
CA ASP A 25 -1.49 -9.95 -3.28
C ASP A 25 -1.53 -10.57 -1.88
N PHE A 26 -1.76 -9.74 -0.87
CA PHE A 26 -2.05 -10.22 0.47
C PHE A 26 -3.52 -10.64 0.57
N SER A 27 -3.77 -11.86 1.06
CA SER A 27 -5.09 -12.48 1.10
C SER A 27 -6.16 -11.65 1.85
N GLY A 28 -5.75 -10.76 2.75
CA GLY A 28 -6.62 -9.80 3.44
C GLY A 28 -7.12 -8.61 2.58
N HIS A 29 -6.65 -8.48 1.34
CA HIS A 29 -7.10 -7.46 0.38
C HIS A 29 -8.22 -7.92 -0.56
N LYS A 30 -8.79 -9.10 -0.36
CA LYS A 30 -9.97 -9.53 -1.10
C LYS A 30 -11.17 -8.65 -0.77
N ILE A 31 -11.72 -7.97 -1.77
CA ILE A 31 -12.90 -7.12 -1.63
C ILE A 31 -13.91 -7.42 -2.73
N LEU A 32 -15.19 -7.43 -2.37
CA LEU A 32 -16.32 -7.58 -3.29
C LEU A 32 -16.83 -6.21 -3.81
N TYR A 33 -16.17 -5.13 -3.43
CA TYR A 33 -16.57 -3.78 -3.80
C TYR A 33 -15.81 -3.36 -5.05
N GLU A 34 -16.54 -2.99 -6.09
CA GLU A 34 -16.01 -2.44 -7.34
C GLU A 34 -16.02 -0.90 -7.25
N PRO A 35 -14.84 -0.25 -7.17
CA PRO A 35 -14.75 1.21 -7.15
C PRO A 35 -15.04 1.80 -8.53
N SER A 36 -15.48 3.07 -8.57
CA SER A 36 -15.84 3.75 -9.82
C SER A 36 -14.73 4.66 -10.37
N ASN A 37 -13.81 5.10 -9.50
CA ASN A 37 -12.74 6.06 -9.79
C ASN A 37 -11.35 5.51 -9.42
N ILE A 38 -11.29 4.27 -8.94
CA ILE A 38 -10.07 3.56 -8.61
C ILE A 38 -10.04 2.25 -9.38
N ASP A 39 -9.00 2.07 -10.17
CA ASP A 39 -8.63 0.77 -10.73
C ASP A 39 -7.72 0.04 -9.73
N LEU A 40 -8.05 -1.22 -9.40
CA LEU A 40 -7.36 -2.00 -8.38
C LEU A 40 -6.49 -3.06 -9.04
N GLU A 41 -5.18 -2.88 -8.94
CA GLU A 41 -4.20 -3.75 -9.55
C GLU A 41 -3.40 -4.49 -8.48
N PHE A 42 -3.46 -5.82 -8.52
CA PHE A 42 -2.78 -6.69 -7.56
C PHE A 42 -1.50 -7.23 -8.18
N PHE A 43 -0.38 -7.06 -7.49
CA PHE A 43 0.89 -7.65 -7.93
C PHE A 43 0.91 -9.15 -7.73
N GLU A 44 1.66 -9.87 -8.57
CA GLU A 44 1.89 -11.30 -8.36
C GLU A 44 2.53 -11.58 -7.00
N PRO A 45 2.16 -12.70 -6.35
CA PRO A 45 2.84 -13.15 -5.15
C PRO A 45 4.34 -13.32 -5.45
N ASN A 46 5.19 -12.75 -4.58
CA ASN A 46 6.66 -12.67 -4.67
C ASN A 46 7.26 -11.44 -5.37
N MET A 47 6.46 -10.51 -5.92
CA MET A 47 7.00 -9.25 -6.47
C MET A 47 7.23 -8.14 -5.43
N THR A 48 6.79 -8.37 -4.18
CA THR A 48 6.57 -7.31 -3.20
C THR A 48 7.85 -6.56 -2.80
N ALA A 49 8.92 -7.29 -2.49
CA ALA A 49 10.14 -6.70 -1.98
C ALA A 49 10.98 -5.96 -3.05
N LEU A 50 10.79 -6.29 -4.33
CA LEU A 50 11.59 -5.74 -5.43
C LEU A 50 10.90 -4.54 -6.11
N ILE A 51 9.56 -4.58 -6.22
CA ILE A 51 8.82 -3.64 -7.07
C ILE A 51 7.98 -2.66 -6.25
N GLN A 52 7.63 -2.95 -4.99
CA GLN A 52 6.79 -2.03 -4.22
C GLN A 52 7.56 -0.82 -3.71
N PRO A 53 7.22 0.41 -4.15
CA PRO A 53 7.92 1.63 -3.74
C PRO A 53 7.82 1.87 -2.23
N CYS A 54 6.74 1.40 -1.60
CA CYS A 54 6.59 1.48 -0.15
C CYS A 54 7.62 0.60 0.58
N ASP A 55 7.81 -0.64 0.13
CA ASP A 55 8.76 -1.57 0.75
C ASP A 55 10.21 -1.16 0.49
N ALA A 56 10.55 -0.85 -0.77
CA ALA A 56 11.89 -0.46 -1.18
C ALA A 56 12.28 0.95 -0.72
N GLY A 57 11.30 1.84 -0.52
CA GLY A 57 11.50 3.22 -0.09
C GLY A 57 11.21 3.41 1.39
N ILE A 58 10.00 3.89 1.70
CA ILE A 58 9.63 4.41 3.02
C ILE A 58 9.85 3.35 4.12
N ILE A 59 9.38 2.13 3.93
CA ILE A 59 9.48 1.06 4.94
C ILE A 59 10.94 0.66 5.16
N CYS A 60 11.74 0.55 4.08
CA CYS A 60 13.17 0.29 4.18
C CYS A 60 13.88 1.36 5.03
N CYS A 61 13.64 2.64 4.74
CA CYS A 61 14.21 3.75 5.50
C CYS A 61 13.79 3.71 6.98
N VAL A 62 12.50 3.50 7.27
CA VAL A 62 12.00 3.42 8.64
C VAL A 62 12.63 2.24 9.40
N LYS A 63 12.75 1.07 8.78
CA LYS A 63 13.41 -0.11 9.37
C LYS A 63 14.89 0.17 9.67
N ALA A 64 15.60 0.81 8.73
CA ALA A 64 17.01 1.18 8.92
C ALA A 64 17.20 2.10 10.13
N HIS A 65 16.37 3.15 10.26
CA HIS A 65 16.42 4.06 11.40
C HIS A 65 16.05 3.37 12.72
N TYR A 66 15.03 2.51 12.72
CA TYR A 66 14.64 1.76 13.91
C TYR A 66 15.76 0.84 14.40
N HIS A 67 16.42 0.11 13.49
CA HIS A 67 17.53 -0.77 13.85
C HIS A 67 18.74 0.00 14.34
N LEU A 68 19.12 1.09 13.67
CA LEU A 68 20.21 1.97 14.13
C LEU A 68 19.95 2.47 15.56
N THR A 69 18.71 2.91 15.82
CA THR A 69 18.30 3.38 17.15
C THR A 69 18.43 2.26 18.19
N LYS A 70 17.97 1.04 17.89
CA LYS A 70 18.16 -0.12 18.77
C LYS A 70 19.62 -0.44 19.06
N THR A 71 20.48 -0.42 18.04
CA THR A 71 21.92 -0.70 18.19
C THR A 71 22.61 0.33 19.08
N ILE A 72 22.20 1.61 19.00
CA ILE A 72 22.76 2.69 19.85
C ILE A 72 22.31 2.54 21.32
N ILE A 73 21.11 2.04 21.57
CA ILE A 73 20.56 1.91 22.93
C ILE A 73 20.99 0.58 23.60
N GLY A 74 21.75 -0.28 22.90
CA GLY A 74 22.41 -1.45 23.49
C GLY A 74 21.48 -2.54 24.02
N GLN A 75 20.35 -2.79 23.33
CA GLN A 75 19.51 -3.98 23.56
C GLN A 75 19.91 -5.15 22.67
#